data_AF-A0A5C6M326-F1
#
_entry.id   AF-A0A5C6M326-F1
#
_cell.length_a   1.000
_cell.length_b   1.000
_cell.length_c   1.000
_cell.angle_alpha   90.00
_cell.angle_beta   90.00
_cell.angle_gamma   90.00
#
_symmetry.space_group_name_H-M   'P 1'
#
loop_
_entity.id
_entity.type
_entity.pdbx_description
1 polymer ?
#
loop_
_entity_poly.entity_id
_entity_poly.type
_entity_poly.pdbx_seq_one_letter_code
_entity_poly.pdbx_strand_id
1 'polypeptide(L)'
;DIAFLSGKFRRMLLLTATPFHLGHHELIQVLRTFGSVLWDGDRAPCGTREEFVKTIEELTEALDRNRLAGRNLDQLWGRITSAMLGPMSPCDWWQQVAANPKDAWERRLVEAVQHCCQTCNDAEKLLRPWVIRHNRSPYFPFRDGEVPRNRRETQAGRAMLEAAFEGKEAGLPISNDAVLPFLLSARAQGELASHSGARAFFAEGLSSSYEAFHHTRDARGKARDMGDDGLPIPSDDTSSDDSMAETTGWYERQVAALIPSKTAERRARLLHPKVAATVNRAIDLWSRGEKVLVFCVYRETARALYEHLREEVEERIIALAGKRLGIDPIESRTEIENRLERIARRLSEDGRPFSIEVRNLLSEPFRDEQFEVLAPFWFSERSVQSDQSRAIRSSRPATVVSYSLPFRSGRSVHLRPC
;
A
#
# COMPACT_ATOMS: atom_id res chain seq x y z
N ASP A 1 -2.02 27.50 -4.12
CA ASP A 1 -2.93 27.53 -5.29
C ASP A 1 -4.42 27.22 -5.06
N ILE A 2 -4.98 27.50 -3.87
CA ILE A 2 -6.45 27.38 -3.64
C ILE A 2 -7.24 28.49 -4.36
N ALA A 3 -6.61 29.65 -4.58
CA ALA A 3 -7.21 30.82 -5.23
C ALA A 3 -7.72 30.53 -6.66
N PHE A 4 -7.14 29.57 -7.37
CA PHE A 4 -7.50 29.30 -8.76
C PHE A 4 -8.83 28.54 -8.92
N LEU A 5 -9.29 27.86 -7.87
CA LEU A 5 -10.53 27.06 -7.87
C LEU A 5 -11.73 27.79 -7.24
N SER A 6 -11.47 28.88 -6.51
CA SER A 6 -12.47 29.63 -5.75
C SER A 6 -13.60 30.14 -6.64
N GLY A 7 -14.85 29.77 -6.31
CA GLY A 7 -16.05 30.26 -6.99
C GLY A 7 -16.25 29.75 -8.41
N LYS A 8 -15.48 28.76 -8.87
CA LYS A 8 -15.63 28.20 -10.23
C LYS A 8 -16.51 26.96 -10.29
N PHE A 9 -16.65 26.25 -9.18
CA PHE A 9 -17.32 24.96 -9.13
C PHE A 9 -18.47 25.00 -8.13
N ARG A 10 -19.63 24.43 -8.51
CA ARG A 10 -20.77 24.30 -7.60
C ARG A 10 -20.66 23.08 -6.67
N ARG A 11 -19.90 22.06 -7.09
CA ARG A 11 -19.64 20.82 -6.33
C ARG A 11 -18.25 20.31 -6.67
N MET A 12 -17.62 19.64 -5.72
CA MET A 12 -16.34 18.94 -5.91
C MET A 12 -16.48 17.49 -5.49
N LEU A 13 -15.89 16.59 -6.27
CA LEU A 13 -15.74 15.19 -5.95
C LEU A 13 -14.30 14.80 -6.29
N LEU A 14 -13.55 14.33 -5.29
CA LEU A 14 -12.19 13.84 -5.48
C LEU A 14 -12.20 12.33 -5.42
N LEU A 15 -11.68 11.70 -6.46
CA LEU A 15 -11.50 10.25 -6.52
C LEU A 15 -10.05 9.94 -6.15
N THR A 16 -9.85 9.23 -5.05
CA THR A 16 -8.53 8.70 -4.69
C THR A 16 -8.50 7.19 -4.87
N ALA A 17 -7.53 6.71 -5.66
CA ALA A 17 -7.31 5.28 -5.87
C ALA A 17 -6.61 4.62 -4.67
N THR A 18 -5.93 5.40 -3.83
CA THR A 18 -5.17 4.93 -2.67
C THR A 18 -5.34 5.92 -1.51
N PRO A 19 -6.38 5.80 -0.68
CA PRO A 19 -6.55 6.67 0.49
C PRO A 19 -5.47 6.46 1.58
N PHE A 20 -4.55 5.50 1.38
CA PHE A 20 -3.73 4.91 2.45
C PHE A 20 -2.42 5.63 2.77
N HIS A 21 -2.17 6.80 2.21
CA HIS A 21 -0.98 7.59 2.57
C HIS A 21 -1.30 9.00 3.05
N LEU A 22 -2.57 9.41 3.15
CA LEU A 22 -2.88 10.73 3.67
C LEU A 22 -2.83 10.72 5.19
N GLY A 23 -1.90 11.50 5.74
CA GLY A 23 -1.95 11.92 7.13
C GLY A 23 -3.25 12.67 7.45
N HIS A 24 -3.69 12.67 8.71
CA HIS A 24 -4.89 13.43 9.11
C HIS A 24 -4.81 14.92 8.74
N HIS A 25 -3.64 15.57 8.85
CA HIS A 25 -3.46 16.95 8.41
C HIS A 25 -3.58 17.11 6.88
N GLU A 26 -3.05 16.17 6.10
CA GLU A 26 -3.18 16.20 4.65
C GLU A 26 -4.63 15.98 4.23
N LEU A 27 -5.32 15.05 4.88
CA LEU A 27 -6.76 14.85 4.70
C LEU A 27 -7.53 16.14 4.98
N ILE A 28 -7.25 16.81 6.11
CA ILE A 28 -7.87 18.11 6.41
C ILE A 28 -7.54 19.15 5.33
N GLN A 29 -6.29 19.20 4.86
CA GLN A 29 -5.90 20.13 3.79
C GLN A 29 -6.65 19.87 2.48
N VAL A 30 -6.84 18.60 2.12
CA VAL A 30 -7.66 18.19 0.98
C VAL A 30 -9.11 18.60 1.21
N LEU A 31 -9.69 18.33 2.38
CA LEU A 31 -11.08 18.70 2.68
C LEU A 31 -11.30 20.21 2.66
N ARG A 32 -10.33 21.01 3.14
CA ARG A 32 -10.38 22.48 3.07
C ARG A 32 -10.53 23.00 1.64
N THR A 33 -10.08 22.26 0.62
CA THR A 33 -10.27 22.66 -0.77
C THR A 33 -11.75 22.69 -1.17
N PHE A 34 -12.61 21.90 -0.52
CA PHE A 34 -14.06 21.92 -0.77
C PHE A 34 -14.70 23.25 -0.35
N GLY A 35 -14.04 24.03 0.52
CA GLY A 35 -14.45 25.39 0.85
C GLY A 35 -14.43 26.36 -0.33
N SER A 36 -13.80 25.98 -1.45
CA SER A 36 -13.66 26.82 -2.66
C SER A 36 -14.85 26.72 -3.63
N VAL A 37 -15.89 25.94 -3.30
CA VAL A 37 -17.11 25.89 -4.11
C VAL A 37 -17.87 27.22 -4.07
N LEU A 38 -18.80 27.38 -5.01
CA LEU A 38 -19.82 28.43 -4.95
C LEU A 38 -20.78 28.16 -3.79
N TRP A 39 -20.88 29.12 -2.89
CA TRP A 39 -21.77 29.11 -1.72
C TRP A 39 -23.10 29.82 -1.99
N ASP A 40 -23.28 30.34 -3.21
CA ASP A 40 -24.44 31.07 -3.68
C ASP A 40 -25.13 30.37 -4.88
N GLY A 41 -26.46 30.47 -4.93
CA GLY A 41 -27.32 29.99 -6.02
C GLY A 41 -28.05 28.66 -5.77
N ASP A 42 -28.98 28.31 -6.66
CA ASP A 42 -29.99 27.24 -6.49
C ASP A 42 -29.44 25.82 -6.27
N ARG A 43 -28.15 25.58 -6.53
CA ARG A 43 -27.49 24.28 -6.38
C ARG A 43 -26.29 24.32 -5.41
N ALA A 44 -26.15 25.40 -4.65
CA ALA A 44 -25.13 25.53 -3.62
C ALA A 44 -25.29 24.42 -2.55
N PRO A 45 -24.22 24.08 -1.81
CA PRO A 45 -24.33 23.21 -0.64
C PRO A 45 -25.36 23.75 0.36
N CYS A 46 -25.96 22.87 1.14
CA CYS A 46 -26.74 23.30 2.30
C CYS A 46 -25.79 23.89 3.36
N GLY A 47 -26.19 25.02 3.94
CA GLY A 47 -25.42 25.72 4.98
C GLY A 47 -24.55 26.86 4.44
N THR A 48 -23.78 27.47 5.33
CA THR A 48 -22.90 28.60 5.02
C THR A 48 -21.43 28.20 4.93
N ARG A 49 -20.61 29.08 4.34
CA ARG A 49 -19.16 28.90 4.32
C ARG A 49 -18.58 28.86 5.74
N GLU A 50 -19.14 29.64 6.65
CA GLU A 50 -18.75 29.69 8.06
C GLU A 50 -19.06 28.38 8.77
N GLU A 51 -20.24 27.79 8.53
CA GLU A 51 -20.61 26.47 9.05
C GLU A 51 -19.67 25.36 8.54
N PHE A 52 -19.26 25.44 7.27
CA PHE A 52 -18.27 24.53 6.70
C PHE A 52 -16.92 24.66 7.40
N VAL A 53 -16.40 25.88 7.57
CA VAL A 53 -15.12 26.11 8.25
C VAL A 53 -15.16 25.55 9.66
N LYS A 54 -16.24 25.83 10.40
CA LYS A 54 -16.45 25.29 11.75
C LYS A 54 -16.47 23.77 11.78
N THR A 55 -17.17 23.14 10.83
CA THR A 55 -17.22 21.67 10.75
C THR A 55 -15.84 21.05 10.49
N ILE A 56 -15.03 21.69 9.65
CA ILE A 56 -13.65 21.25 9.38
C ILE A 56 -12.74 21.46 10.59
N GLU A 57 -12.92 22.53 11.35
CA GLU A 57 -12.20 22.77 12.61
C GLU A 57 -12.55 21.72 13.66
N GLU A 58 -13.85 21.44 13.87
CA GLU A 58 -14.32 20.38 14.77
C GLU A 58 -13.76 19.00 14.40
N LEU A 59 -13.72 18.69 13.10
CA LEU A 59 -13.10 17.46 12.60
C LEU A 59 -11.58 17.44 12.85
N THR A 60 -10.89 18.56 12.65
CA THR A 60 -9.45 18.69 12.90
C THR A 60 -9.13 18.38 14.36
N GLU A 61 -9.85 19.02 15.30
CA GLU A 61 -9.68 18.80 16.74
C GLU A 61 -9.97 17.36 17.16
N ALA A 62 -10.99 16.71 16.56
CA ALA A 62 -11.29 15.31 16.84
C ALA A 62 -10.19 14.37 16.35
N LEU A 63 -9.62 14.61 15.17
CA LEU A 63 -8.50 13.83 14.63
C LEU A 63 -7.22 14.04 15.45
N ASP A 64 -6.94 15.27 15.89
CA ASP A 64 -5.80 15.58 16.76
C ASP A 64 -5.92 14.89 18.12
N ARG A 65 -7.11 14.93 18.74
CA ARG A 65 -7.40 14.20 19.98
C ARG A 65 -7.19 12.70 19.82
N ASN A 66 -7.67 12.11 18.72
CA ASN A 66 -7.47 10.70 18.44
C ASN A 66 -5.99 10.34 18.27
N ARG A 67 -5.20 11.19 17.59
CA ARG A 67 -3.76 11.01 17.45
C ARG A 67 -3.04 11.06 18.79
N LEU A 68 -3.38 12.02 19.65
CA LEU A 68 -2.81 12.13 21.00
C LEU A 68 -3.18 10.93 21.87
N ALA A 69 -4.43 10.48 21.82
CA ALA A 69 -4.89 9.28 22.51
C ALA A 69 -4.13 8.02 22.04
N GLY A 70 -3.95 7.87 20.72
CA GLY A 70 -3.18 6.78 20.13
C GLY A 70 -1.71 6.79 20.54
N ARG A 71 -1.05 7.95 20.61
CA ARG A 71 0.33 8.08 21.10
C ARG A 71 0.48 7.72 22.57
N ASN A 72 -0.45 8.18 23.41
CA ASN A 72 -0.44 7.81 24.83
C ASN A 72 -0.67 6.30 25.01
N LEU A 73 -1.56 5.70 24.22
CA LEU A 73 -1.75 4.25 24.21
C LEU A 73 -0.48 3.53 23.77
N ASP A 74 0.14 3.93 22.66
CA ASP A 74 1.38 3.35 22.14
C ASP A 74 2.53 3.40 23.17
N GLN A 75 2.68 4.52 23.87
CA GLN A 75 3.67 4.67 24.94
C GLN A 75 3.43 3.73 26.13
N LEU A 76 2.17 3.53 26.53
CA LEU A 76 1.84 2.62 27.62
C LEU A 76 1.97 1.16 27.17
N TRP A 77 1.51 0.84 25.97
CA TRP A 77 1.58 -0.49 25.38
C TRP A 77 3.03 -0.94 25.17
N GLY A 78 3.90 -0.03 24.72
CA GLY A 78 5.33 -0.30 24.52
C GLY A 78 6.11 -0.60 25.82
N ARG A 79 5.54 -0.35 26.99
CA ARG A 79 6.15 -0.68 28.30
C ARG A 79 5.81 -2.10 28.78
N ILE A 80 4.95 -2.81 28.07
CA ILE A 80 4.59 -4.19 28.41
C ILE A 80 5.83 -5.07 28.25
N THR A 81 6.15 -5.84 29.29
CA THR A 81 7.27 -6.80 29.28
C THR A 81 6.78 -8.23 29.46
N SER A 82 7.57 -9.22 29.01
CA SER A 82 7.24 -10.64 29.20
C SER A 82 7.02 -11.01 30.67
N ALA A 83 7.72 -10.36 31.60
CA ALA A 83 7.52 -10.54 33.03
C ALA A 83 6.11 -10.14 33.50
N MET A 84 5.49 -9.13 32.88
CA MET A 84 4.14 -8.68 33.19
C MET A 84 3.06 -9.63 32.67
N LEU A 85 3.33 -10.32 31.55
CA LEU A 85 2.45 -11.36 31.03
C LEU A 85 2.51 -12.64 31.89
N GLY A 86 3.67 -12.94 32.47
CA GLY A 86 3.90 -14.20 33.15
C GLY A 86 3.73 -15.39 32.20
N PRO A 87 3.03 -16.47 32.60
CA PRO A 87 2.81 -17.63 31.74
C PRO A 87 1.62 -17.49 30.77
N MET A 88 0.88 -16.37 30.80
CA MET A 88 -0.33 -16.20 30.01
C MET A 88 -0.02 -15.81 28.57
N SER A 89 -0.95 -16.14 27.66
CA SER A 89 -0.92 -15.57 26.31
C SER A 89 -1.21 -14.06 26.38
N PRO A 90 -0.75 -13.26 25.39
CA PRO A 90 -1.06 -11.83 25.34
C PRO A 90 -2.56 -11.52 25.37
N CYS A 91 -3.37 -12.36 24.71
CA CYS A 91 -4.83 -12.22 24.69
C CYS A 91 -5.46 -12.45 26.07
N ASP A 92 -5.07 -13.53 26.75
CA ASP A 92 -5.63 -13.87 28.07
C ASP A 92 -5.20 -12.84 29.12
N TRP A 93 -3.95 -12.41 29.07
CA TRP A 93 -3.43 -11.33 29.92
C TRP A 93 -4.23 -10.04 29.73
N TRP A 94 -4.46 -9.62 28.48
CA TRP A 94 -5.22 -8.41 28.20
C TRP A 94 -6.66 -8.51 28.69
N GLN A 95 -7.33 -9.65 28.47
CA GLN A 95 -8.69 -9.87 28.99
C GLN A 95 -8.75 -9.74 30.52
N GLN A 96 -7.75 -10.28 31.23
CA GLN A 96 -7.65 -10.13 32.68
C GLN A 96 -7.47 -8.67 33.10
N VAL A 97 -6.52 -7.96 32.49
CA VAL A 97 -6.21 -6.55 32.82
C VAL A 97 -7.41 -5.65 32.52
N ALA A 98 -8.07 -5.85 31.38
CA ALA A 98 -9.26 -5.09 31.00
C ALA A 98 -10.44 -5.32 31.94
N ALA A 99 -10.59 -6.54 32.49
CA ALA A 99 -11.68 -6.88 33.40
C ALA A 99 -11.40 -6.45 34.85
N ASN A 100 -10.17 -6.58 35.32
CA ASN A 100 -9.80 -6.31 36.71
C ASN A 100 -8.35 -5.78 36.82
N PRO A 101 -8.13 -4.48 36.57
CA PRO A 101 -6.81 -3.88 36.65
C PRO A 101 -6.32 -3.83 38.11
N LYS A 102 -5.16 -4.41 38.37
CA LYS A 102 -4.60 -4.68 39.70
C LYS A 102 -3.90 -3.46 40.32
N ASP A 103 -3.28 -2.62 39.50
CA ASP A 103 -2.51 -1.47 39.96
C ASP A 103 -2.89 -0.16 39.22
N ALA A 104 -2.18 0.93 39.53
CA ALA A 104 -2.42 2.24 38.93
C ALA A 104 -1.98 2.31 37.46
N TRP A 105 -0.99 1.52 37.06
CA TRP A 105 -0.49 1.51 35.70
C TRP A 105 -1.44 0.73 34.77
N GLU A 106 -1.92 -0.44 35.21
CA GLU A 106 -2.93 -1.23 34.51
C GLU A 106 -4.24 -0.44 34.34
N ARG A 107 -4.69 0.29 35.37
CA ARG A 107 -5.84 1.20 35.27
C ARG A 107 -5.63 2.26 34.19
N ARG A 108 -4.47 2.92 34.18
CA ARG A 108 -4.12 3.92 33.18
C ARG A 108 -4.05 3.33 31.77
N LEU A 109 -3.57 2.10 31.61
CA LEU A 109 -3.54 1.39 30.33
C LEU A 109 -4.97 1.12 29.82
N VAL A 110 -5.86 0.61 30.66
CA VAL A 110 -7.26 0.35 30.31
C VAL A 110 -7.98 1.65 29.93
N GLU A 111 -7.80 2.71 30.72
CA GLU A 111 -8.33 4.04 30.41
C GLU A 111 -7.79 4.57 29.08
N ALA A 112 -6.50 4.39 28.79
CA ALA A 112 -5.92 4.82 27.52
C ALA A 112 -6.49 4.06 26.32
N VAL A 113 -6.73 2.75 26.44
CA VAL A 113 -7.39 1.95 25.39
C VAL A 113 -8.82 2.45 25.16
N GLN A 114 -9.60 2.60 26.24
CA GLN A 114 -10.98 3.07 26.15
C GLN A 114 -11.05 4.48 25.54
N HIS A 115 -10.19 5.38 26.00
CA HIS A 115 -10.10 6.75 25.48
C HIS A 115 -9.74 6.75 23.99
N CYS A 116 -8.75 5.94 23.57
CA CYS A 116 -8.38 5.82 22.16
C CYS A 116 -9.53 5.28 21.29
N CYS A 117 -10.25 4.26 21.75
CA CYS A 117 -11.43 3.74 21.05
C CYS A 117 -12.53 4.79 20.94
N GLN A 118 -12.79 5.54 22.02
CA GLN A 118 -13.80 6.58 22.04
C GLN A 118 -13.46 7.73 21.08
N THR A 119 -12.23 8.25 21.13
CA THR A 119 -11.78 9.32 20.21
C THR A 119 -11.79 8.87 18.75
N CYS A 120 -11.49 7.60 18.50
CA CYS A 120 -11.56 7.02 17.16
C CYS A 120 -13.01 7.02 16.63
N ASN A 121 -13.95 6.56 17.45
CA ASN A 121 -15.37 6.55 17.10
C ASN A 121 -15.92 7.97 16.85
N ASP A 122 -15.52 8.94 17.66
CA ASP A 122 -15.96 10.32 17.52
C ASP A 122 -15.39 10.99 16.27
N ALA A 123 -14.09 10.76 15.98
CA ALA A 123 -13.48 11.20 14.74
C ALA A 123 -14.14 10.54 13.50
N GLU A 124 -14.46 9.24 13.57
CA GLU A 124 -15.13 8.52 12.49
C GLU A 124 -16.52 9.10 12.18
N LYS A 125 -17.31 9.42 13.21
CA LYS A 125 -18.63 10.05 13.04
C LYS A 125 -18.53 11.38 12.29
N LEU A 126 -17.55 12.22 12.63
CA LEU A 126 -17.32 13.50 11.97
C LEU A 126 -16.72 13.36 10.57
N LEU A 127 -15.94 12.31 10.32
CA LEU A 127 -15.31 12.05 9.03
C LEU A 127 -16.29 11.44 8.00
N ARG A 128 -17.26 10.65 8.47
CA ARG A 128 -18.21 9.88 7.64
C ARG A 128 -18.91 10.68 6.53
N PRO A 129 -19.34 11.95 6.72
CA PRO A 129 -19.96 12.73 5.65
C PRO A 129 -19.02 13.06 4.49
N TRP A 130 -17.71 13.08 4.75
CA TRP A 130 -16.68 13.53 3.81
C TRP A 130 -16.07 12.40 2.98
N VAL A 131 -16.14 11.16 3.49
CA VAL A 131 -15.47 10.00 2.88
C VAL A 131 -16.50 8.96 2.48
N ILE A 132 -16.67 8.80 1.17
CA ILE A 132 -17.47 7.71 0.61
C ILE A 132 -16.54 6.53 0.33
N ARG A 133 -16.62 5.49 1.18
CA ARG A 133 -15.86 4.26 0.98
C ARG A 133 -16.76 3.16 0.45
N HIS A 134 -16.58 2.80 -0.82
CA HIS A 134 -17.21 1.61 -1.38
C HIS A 134 -16.43 0.35 -0.98
N ASN A 135 -16.70 -0.17 0.22
CA ASN A 135 -16.17 -1.45 0.65
C ASN A 135 -16.89 -2.58 -0.10
N ARG A 136 -16.13 -3.36 -0.88
CA ARG A 136 -16.63 -4.63 -1.41
C ARG A 136 -16.86 -5.60 -0.25
N SER A 137 -17.85 -6.50 -0.40
CA SER A 137 -18.08 -7.58 0.57
C SER A 137 -16.76 -8.30 0.90
N PRO A 138 -16.52 -8.64 2.18
CA PRO A 138 -15.36 -9.44 2.57
C PRO A 138 -15.36 -10.82 1.92
N TYR A 139 -16.49 -11.25 1.36
CA TYR A 139 -16.62 -12.50 0.63
C TYR A 139 -16.80 -12.27 -0.89
N PHE A 140 -16.40 -13.26 -1.69
CA PHE A 140 -16.85 -13.35 -3.07
C PHE A 140 -18.36 -13.63 -3.13
N PRO A 141 -19.06 -13.29 -4.22
CA PRO A 141 -20.44 -13.76 -4.41
C PRO A 141 -20.46 -15.29 -4.34
N PHE A 142 -21.39 -15.84 -3.57
CA PHE A 142 -21.60 -17.29 -3.40
C PHE A 142 -23.10 -17.58 -3.48
N ARG A 143 -23.46 -18.80 -3.90
CA ARG A 143 -24.86 -19.25 -3.97
C ARG A 143 -25.33 -19.79 -2.62
N ASP A 144 -26.64 -19.85 -2.41
CA ASP A 144 -27.21 -20.48 -1.21
C ASP A 144 -26.74 -21.93 -1.09
N GLY A 145 -26.11 -22.27 0.04
CA GLY A 145 -25.50 -23.58 0.30
C GLY A 145 -24.00 -23.68 -0.02
N GLU A 146 -23.40 -22.68 -0.67
CA GLU A 146 -21.95 -22.63 -0.86
C GLU A 146 -21.23 -22.04 0.36
N VAL A 147 -20.01 -22.52 0.63
CA VAL A 147 -19.17 -21.98 1.69
C VAL A 147 -18.63 -20.60 1.25
N PRO A 148 -18.87 -19.52 2.01
CA PRO A 148 -18.36 -18.19 1.66
C PRO A 148 -16.83 -18.19 1.55
N ARG A 149 -16.31 -17.80 0.38
CA ARG A 149 -14.86 -17.59 0.18
C ARG A 149 -14.48 -16.16 0.50
N ASN A 150 -13.42 -16.00 1.29
CA ASN A 150 -12.85 -14.69 1.57
C ASN A 150 -12.33 -14.02 0.29
N ARG A 151 -12.62 -12.73 0.15
CA ARG A 151 -12.10 -11.88 -0.93
C ARG A 151 -10.64 -11.50 -0.70
N ARG A 152 -10.21 -11.48 0.56
CA ARG A 152 -8.85 -11.09 0.97
C ARG A 152 -8.35 -12.09 2.00
N GLU A 153 -7.16 -12.60 1.76
CA GLU A 153 -6.42 -13.44 2.70
C GLU A 153 -5.14 -12.70 3.08
N THR A 154 -4.87 -12.60 4.38
CA THR A 154 -3.65 -11.93 4.87
C THR A 154 -2.64 -13.01 5.25
N GLN A 155 -1.46 -12.93 4.63
CA GLN A 155 -0.33 -13.81 4.91
C GLN A 155 0.82 -12.93 5.43
N ALA A 156 1.10 -13.02 6.72
CA ALA A 156 2.15 -12.23 7.37
C ALA A 156 3.39 -13.08 7.66
N GLY A 157 4.56 -12.45 7.62
CA GLY A 157 5.82 -13.07 8.04
C GLY A 157 6.08 -14.41 7.33
N ARG A 158 6.29 -15.48 8.10
CA ARG A 158 6.57 -16.82 7.59
C ARG A 158 5.47 -17.38 6.69
N ALA A 159 4.21 -16.99 6.91
CA ALA A 159 3.09 -17.41 6.06
C ALA A 159 3.22 -16.91 4.60
N MET A 160 4.09 -15.93 4.32
CA MET A 160 4.43 -15.53 2.95
C MET A 160 5.26 -16.58 2.21
N LEU A 161 6.04 -17.39 2.94
CA LEU A 161 6.93 -18.41 2.38
C LEU A 161 6.24 -19.77 2.28
N GLU A 162 5.42 -20.10 3.29
CA GLU A 162 4.80 -21.41 3.46
C GLU A 162 3.27 -21.26 3.45
N ALA A 163 2.62 -21.65 2.35
CA ALA A 163 1.17 -21.50 2.19
C ALA A 163 0.34 -22.31 3.22
N ALA A 164 0.93 -23.35 3.83
CA ALA A 164 0.30 -24.20 4.83
C ALA A 164 0.69 -23.84 6.28
N PHE A 165 1.38 -22.72 6.51
CA PHE A 165 1.79 -22.32 7.85
C PHE A 165 0.59 -21.75 8.62
N GLU A 166 0.11 -22.50 9.62
CA GLU A 166 -1.02 -22.10 10.46
C GLU A 166 -0.64 -21.07 11.56
N GLY A 167 0.66 -20.83 11.77
CA GLY A 167 1.15 -19.84 12.71
C GLY A 167 0.94 -18.42 12.19
N LYS A 168 -0.12 -17.74 12.61
CA LYS A 168 -0.40 -16.36 12.14
C LYS A 168 0.58 -15.30 12.66
N GLU A 169 1.47 -15.65 13.59
CA GLU A 169 2.28 -14.68 14.34
C GLU A 169 3.81 -14.84 14.18
N ALA A 170 4.30 -15.75 13.32
CA ALA A 170 5.75 -15.89 13.13
C ALA A 170 6.29 -14.90 12.10
N GLY A 171 7.31 -14.12 12.50
CA GLY A 171 8.07 -13.25 11.59
C GLY A 171 8.81 -14.03 10.50
N LEU A 172 9.45 -13.31 9.57
CA LEU A 172 10.32 -13.94 8.58
C LEU A 172 11.56 -14.54 9.26
N PRO A 173 12.00 -15.76 8.88
CA PRO A 173 13.21 -16.32 9.41
C PRO A 173 14.42 -15.50 8.94
N ILE A 174 15.35 -15.24 9.87
CA ILE A 174 16.65 -14.63 9.59
C ILE A 174 17.69 -15.73 9.81
N SER A 175 18.59 -15.94 8.85
CA SER A 175 19.65 -16.92 9.00
C SER A 175 20.58 -16.54 10.15
N ASN A 176 21.21 -17.54 10.80
CA ASN A 176 22.15 -17.29 11.89
C ASN A 176 23.29 -16.36 11.46
N ASP A 177 23.75 -16.46 10.21
CA ASP A 177 24.82 -15.61 9.68
C ASP A 177 24.37 -14.16 9.44
N ALA A 178 23.06 -13.92 9.31
CA ALA A 178 22.49 -12.59 9.07
C ALA A 178 21.84 -11.97 10.33
N VAL A 179 21.81 -12.66 11.47
CA VAL A 179 21.04 -12.22 12.65
C VAL A 179 21.67 -11.04 13.38
N LEU A 180 23.00 -11.00 13.45
CA LEU A 180 23.74 -10.01 14.25
C LEU A 180 23.43 -8.55 13.84
N PRO A 181 23.42 -8.16 12.55
CA PRO A 181 22.99 -6.83 12.12
C PRO A 181 21.63 -6.40 12.70
N PHE A 182 20.63 -7.29 12.69
CA PHE A 182 19.29 -6.97 13.20
C PHE A 182 19.26 -6.85 14.71
N LEU A 183 20.03 -7.67 15.44
CA LEU A 183 20.15 -7.56 16.90
C LEU A 183 20.83 -6.25 17.30
N LEU A 184 21.88 -5.85 16.59
CA LEU A 184 22.55 -4.56 16.80
C LEU A 184 21.61 -3.39 16.52
N SER A 185 20.86 -3.44 15.42
CA SER A 185 19.83 -2.45 15.09
C SER A 185 18.71 -2.37 16.14
N ALA A 186 18.22 -3.51 16.62
CA ALA A 186 17.20 -3.58 17.67
C ALA A 186 17.70 -2.98 18.98
N ARG A 187 18.94 -3.27 19.35
CA ARG A 187 19.59 -2.68 20.53
C ARG A 187 19.74 -1.17 20.39
N ALA A 188 20.24 -0.68 19.26
CA ALA A 188 20.38 0.75 18.99
C ALA A 188 19.03 1.49 19.09
N GLN A 189 17.97 0.90 18.53
CA GLN A 189 16.61 1.44 18.64
C GLN A 189 16.13 1.46 20.10
N GLY A 190 16.40 0.40 20.87
CA GLY A 190 16.04 0.32 22.29
C GLY A 190 16.77 1.36 23.15
N GLU A 191 18.07 1.57 22.91
CA GLU A 191 18.86 2.58 23.61
C GLU A 191 18.37 4.00 23.28
N LEU A 192 18.09 4.32 22.01
CA LEU A 192 17.52 5.61 21.62
C LEU A 192 16.12 5.85 22.19
N ALA A 193 15.24 4.85 22.13
CA ALA A 193 13.89 4.95 22.68
C ALA A 193 13.91 5.22 24.19
N SER A 194 14.91 4.69 24.90
CA SER A 194 15.05 4.87 26.36
C SER A 194 15.60 6.24 26.76
N HIS A 195 16.45 6.86 25.94
CA HIS A 195 17.14 8.11 26.29
C HIS A 195 16.45 9.37 25.74
N SER A 196 15.93 9.32 24.51
CA SER A 196 15.40 10.51 23.82
C SER A 196 14.03 10.28 23.17
N GLY A 197 13.56 9.03 23.11
CA GLY A 197 12.38 8.67 22.31
C GLY A 197 12.63 8.78 20.80
N ALA A 198 13.88 9.00 20.37
CA ALA A 198 14.26 9.11 18.97
C ALA A 198 14.28 7.74 18.27
N ARG A 199 14.27 7.76 16.93
CA ARG A 199 14.30 6.57 16.09
C ARG A 199 15.67 6.34 15.47
N ALA A 200 16.11 5.09 15.46
CA ALA A 200 17.27 4.62 14.72
C ALA A 200 16.87 4.46 13.25
N PHE A 201 16.94 5.53 12.45
CA PHE A 201 16.53 5.50 11.04
C PHE A 201 17.22 4.41 10.22
N PHE A 202 18.50 4.13 10.51
CA PHE A 202 19.22 3.03 9.86
C PHE A 202 18.62 1.65 10.18
N ALA A 203 18.05 1.45 11.37
CA ALA A 203 17.41 0.19 11.76
C ALA A 203 16.09 -0.04 10.99
N GLU A 204 15.32 1.03 10.77
CA GLU A 204 14.14 0.99 9.90
C GLU A 204 14.51 0.72 8.44
N GLY A 205 15.60 1.36 7.97
CA GLY A 205 16.19 1.11 6.66
C GLY A 205 16.60 -0.34 6.50
N LEU A 206 17.36 -0.89 7.45
CA LEU A 206 17.78 -2.30 7.46
C LEU A 206 16.57 -3.24 7.44
N SER A 207 15.52 -2.95 8.21
CA SER A 207 14.29 -3.76 8.20
C SER A 207 13.56 -3.73 6.84
N SER A 208 13.92 -2.82 5.95
CA SER A 208 13.35 -2.67 4.61
C SER A 208 14.21 -3.34 3.55
N SER A 209 15.47 -2.93 3.40
CA SER A 209 16.49 -3.58 2.56
C SER A 209 17.90 -3.09 2.91
N TYR A 210 18.95 -3.77 2.42
CA TYR A 210 20.33 -3.30 2.61
C TYR A 210 20.58 -1.94 1.94
N GLU A 211 19.97 -1.68 0.79
CA GLU A 211 20.05 -0.38 0.10
C GLU A 211 19.39 0.73 0.92
N ALA A 212 18.22 0.46 1.48
CA ALA A 212 17.53 1.39 2.37
C ALA A 212 18.34 1.67 3.64
N PHE A 213 19.05 0.68 4.20
CA PHE A 213 20.01 0.92 5.28
C PHE A 213 21.09 1.93 4.89
N HIS A 214 21.80 1.73 3.77
CA HIS A 214 22.88 2.65 3.39
C HIS A 214 22.36 4.05 3.12
N HIS A 215 21.18 4.17 2.50
CA HIS A 215 20.53 5.45 2.26
C HIS A 215 20.08 6.15 3.55
N THR A 216 19.46 5.43 4.47
CA THR A 216 19.01 5.98 5.77
C THR A 216 20.17 6.28 6.71
N ARG A 217 21.32 5.62 6.56
CA ARG A 217 22.56 5.99 7.24
C ARG A 217 23.10 7.33 6.72
N ASP A 218 23.20 7.48 5.41
CA ASP A 218 23.80 8.66 4.77
C ASP A 218 22.88 9.89 4.87
N ALA A 219 21.56 9.72 4.72
CA ALA A 219 20.57 10.80 4.71
C ALA A 219 19.72 10.93 6.01
N ARG A 220 19.84 10.00 6.96
CA ARG A 220 19.11 10.00 8.25
C ARG A 220 17.60 10.21 8.09
N GLY A 221 17.01 11.10 8.88
CA GLY A 221 15.58 11.42 8.82
C GLY A 221 15.13 11.95 7.46
N LYS A 222 16.03 12.53 6.64
CA LYS A 222 15.73 13.00 5.28
C LYS A 222 15.60 11.86 4.27
N ALA A 223 15.92 10.63 4.66
CA ALA A 223 15.79 9.45 3.80
C ALA A 223 14.34 9.00 3.59
N ARG A 224 13.41 9.47 4.44
CA ARG A 224 11.98 9.25 4.28
C ARG A 224 11.37 10.43 3.52
N ASP A 225 10.54 10.13 2.53
CA ASP A 225 9.78 11.17 1.82
C ASP A 225 8.60 11.70 2.67
N MET A 226 8.12 10.90 3.64
CA MET A 226 6.96 11.21 4.49
C MET A 226 7.28 10.98 5.97
N GLY A 227 6.86 11.91 6.82
CA GLY A 227 6.92 11.81 8.27
C GLY A 227 5.85 10.87 8.84
N ASP A 228 5.92 10.65 10.15
CA ASP A 228 4.97 9.80 10.90
C ASP A 228 3.53 10.37 10.86
N ASP A 229 3.40 11.65 10.54
CA ASP A 229 2.14 12.37 10.35
C ASP A 229 1.65 12.39 8.90
N GLY A 230 2.33 11.67 8.00
CA GLY A 230 2.05 11.65 6.57
C GLY A 230 2.52 12.89 5.83
N LEU A 231 3.04 13.92 6.50
CA LEU A 231 3.51 15.13 5.81
C LEU A 231 4.88 14.90 5.18
N PRO A 232 5.19 15.56 4.05
CA PRO A 232 6.56 15.61 3.56
C PRO A 232 7.49 16.12 4.66
N ILE A 233 8.56 15.38 4.96
CA ILE A 233 9.54 15.83 5.95
C ILE A 233 10.19 17.09 5.39
N PRO A 234 10.08 18.27 6.06
CA PRO A 234 10.71 19.48 5.58
C PRO A 234 12.22 19.25 5.43
N SER A 235 12.78 19.59 4.27
CA SER A 235 14.20 19.42 3.96
C SER A 235 15.14 20.21 4.89
N ASP A 236 14.57 21.18 5.64
CA ASP A 236 15.27 22.21 6.41
C ASP A 236 15.27 22.02 7.93
N ASP A 237 14.70 20.93 8.48
CA ASP A 237 14.90 20.63 9.90
C ASP A 237 16.36 20.23 10.14
N THR A 238 17.14 21.25 10.48
CA THR A 238 18.59 21.29 10.67
C THR A 238 18.99 20.93 12.10
N SER A 239 18.10 20.31 12.87
CA SER A 239 18.40 19.82 14.21
C SER A 239 18.43 18.29 14.24
N SER A 240 19.25 17.68 13.38
CA SER A 240 19.86 16.42 13.79
C SER A 240 20.83 16.77 14.92
N ASP A 241 20.36 16.62 16.15
CA ASP A 241 21.16 16.72 17.37
C ASP A 241 22.43 15.88 17.18
N ASP A 242 23.58 16.51 16.98
CA ASP A 242 24.86 15.85 16.67
C ASP A 242 25.25 14.86 17.78
N SER A 243 24.73 15.07 19.00
CA SER A 243 24.85 14.16 20.15
C SER A 243 24.20 12.79 19.93
N MET A 244 23.10 12.72 19.17
CA MET A 244 22.40 11.47 18.86
C MET A 244 23.17 10.62 17.84
N ALA A 245 23.86 11.27 16.91
CA ALA A 245 24.70 10.63 15.91
C ALA A 245 25.91 9.91 16.50
N GLU A 246 26.49 10.47 17.56
CA GLU A 246 27.58 9.82 18.29
C GLU A 246 27.10 8.54 18.98
N THR A 247 25.87 8.55 19.51
CA THR A 247 25.28 7.41 20.22
C THR A 247 25.01 6.23 19.28
N THR A 248 24.51 6.47 18.05
CA THR A 248 24.27 5.39 17.07
C THR A 248 25.46 5.07 16.17
N GLY A 249 26.44 5.97 16.07
CA GLY A 249 27.52 5.86 15.09
C GLY A 249 28.36 4.58 15.21
N TRP A 250 28.51 4.03 16.41
CA TRP A 250 29.15 2.72 16.58
C TRP A 250 28.33 1.60 15.94
N TYR A 251 27.02 1.54 16.23
CA TYR A 251 26.11 0.53 15.67
C TYR A 251 26.05 0.62 14.14
N GLU A 252 25.94 1.83 13.60
CA GLU A 252 25.91 2.06 12.16
C GLU A 252 27.15 1.50 11.47
N ARG A 253 28.35 1.73 12.04
CA ARG A 253 29.61 1.19 11.50
C ARG A 253 29.67 -0.33 11.60
N GLN A 254 29.25 -0.92 12.72
CA GLN A 254 29.25 -2.38 12.88
C GLN A 254 28.29 -3.04 11.89
N VAL A 255 27.06 -2.52 11.79
CA VAL A 255 26.06 -3.05 10.85
C VAL A 255 26.56 -2.91 9.40
N ALA A 256 27.11 -1.75 9.03
CA ALA A 256 27.64 -1.53 7.68
C ALA A 256 28.81 -2.46 7.31
N ALA A 257 29.60 -2.92 8.28
CA ALA A 257 30.68 -3.88 8.06
C ALA A 257 30.19 -5.32 7.88
N LEU A 258 28.98 -5.64 8.38
CA LEU A 258 28.42 -6.98 8.38
C LEU A 258 27.46 -7.25 7.22
N ILE A 259 26.94 -6.21 6.57
CA ILE A 259 25.98 -6.34 5.48
C ILE A 259 26.60 -5.99 4.11
N PRO A 260 26.02 -6.48 3.00
CA PRO A 260 26.44 -6.08 1.66
C PRO A 260 26.41 -4.56 1.46
N SER A 261 27.42 -4.02 0.78
CA SER A 261 27.43 -2.62 0.38
C SER A 261 26.38 -2.36 -0.72
N LYS A 262 26.04 -1.09 -0.96
CA LYS A 262 25.16 -0.68 -2.07
C LYS A 262 25.70 -1.07 -3.46
N THR A 263 27.01 -1.27 -3.59
CA THR A 263 27.67 -1.68 -4.83
C THR A 263 28.04 -3.16 -4.84
N ALA A 264 27.67 -3.92 -3.80
CA ALA A 264 27.91 -5.35 -3.77
C ALA A 264 27.12 -6.05 -4.86
N GLU A 265 27.60 -7.24 -5.23
CA GLU A 265 26.93 -8.09 -6.19
C GLU A 265 25.47 -8.31 -5.81
N ARG A 266 24.60 -8.28 -6.82
CA ARG A 266 23.15 -8.43 -6.64
C ARG A 266 22.79 -9.65 -5.80
N ARG A 267 23.47 -10.78 -6.02
CA ARG A 267 23.21 -12.02 -5.28
C ARG A 267 23.40 -11.86 -3.78
N ALA A 268 24.43 -11.12 -3.36
CA ALA A 268 24.64 -10.81 -1.94
C ALA A 268 23.54 -9.90 -1.40
N ARG A 269 23.13 -8.87 -2.17
CA ARG A 269 22.04 -7.96 -1.78
C ARG A 269 20.69 -8.67 -1.64
N LEU A 270 20.43 -9.65 -2.52
CA LEU A 270 19.21 -10.46 -2.51
C LEU A 270 19.09 -11.36 -1.27
N LEU A 271 20.17 -11.60 -0.52
CA LEU A 271 20.12 -12.35 0.74
C LEU A 271 19.38 -11.62 1.87
N HIS A 272 18.97 -10.36 1.67
CA HIS A 272 18.16 -9.66 2.65
C HIS A 272 16.82 -10.40 2.88
N PRO A 273 16.48 -10.84 4.12
CA PRO A 273 15.37 -11.77 4.36
C PRO A 273 14.02 -11.31 3.80
N LYS A 274 13.70 -10.03 3.97
CA LYS A 274 12.45 -9.45 3.47
C LYS A 274 12.43 -9.32 1.95
N VAL A 275 13.56 -8.95 1.34
CA VAL A 275 13.65 -8.75 -0.11
C VAL A 275 13.56 -10.11 -0.78
N ALA A 276 14.34 -11.10 -0.33
CA ALA A 276 14.28 -12.48 -0.81
C ALA A 276 12.86 -13.04 -0.77
N ALA A 277 12.19 -12.96 0.39
CA ALA A 277 10.83 -13.46 0.57
C ALA A 277 9.83 -12.75 -0.36
N THR A 278 9.95 -11.43 -0.50
CA THR A 278 9.06 -10.63 -1.36
C THR A 278 9.27 -10.96 -2.83
N VAL A 279 10.52 -11.04 -3.29
CA VAL A 279 10.87 -11.40 -4.68
C VAL A 279 10.35 -12.80 -5.01
N ASN A 280 10.68 -13.80 -4.19
CA ASN A 280 10.23 -15.17 -4.42
C ASN A 280 8.71 -15.28 -4.49
N ARG A 281 7.99 -14.61 -3.58
CA ARG A 281 6.52 -14.65 -3.56
C ARG A 281 5.92 -13.95 -4.77
N ALA A 282 6.46 -12.80 -5.16
CA ALA A 282 5.99 -12.06 -6.33
C ALA A 282 6.21 -12.86 -7.62
N ILE A 283 7.36 -13.51 -7.78
CA ILE A 283 7.66 -14.36 -8.94
C ILE A 283 6.76 -15.60 -8.97
N ASP A 284 6.53 -16.25 -7.83
CA ASP A 284 5.62 -17.38 -7.73
C ASP A 284 4.20 -17.01 -8.16
N LEU A 285 3.65 -15.92 -7.62
CA LEU A 285 2.31 -15.41 -7.99
C LEU A 285 2.25 -15.03 -9.46
N TRP A 286 3.21 -14.24 -9.95
CA TRP A 286 3.29 -13.84 -11.36
C TRP A 286 3.36 -15.05 -12.29
N SER A 287 4.12 -16.08 -11.93
CA SER A 287 4.25 -17.30 -12.74
C SER A 287 2.94 -18.11 -12.84
N ARG A 288 1.99 -17.87 -11.93
CA ARG A 288 0.63 -18.43 -11.96
C ARG A 288 -0.38 -17.57 -12.72
N GLY A 289 0.07 -16.43 -13.28
CA GLY A 289 -0.77 -15.48 -14.01
C GLY A 289 -1.41 -14.41 -13.12
N GLU A 290 -1.02 -14.31 -11.85
CA GLU A 290 -1.55 -13.30 -10.93
C GLU A 290 -0.95 -11.92 -11.19
N LYS A 291 -1.75 -10.87 -10.93
CA LYS A 291 -1.26 -9.48 -10.91
C LYS A 291 -0.71 -9.15 -9.54
N VAL A 292 0.56 -8.75 -9.48
CA VAL A 292 1.26 -8.46 -8.23
C VAL A 292 1.52 -6.96 -8.11
N LEU A 293 1.19 -6.40 -6.95
CA LEU A 293 1.51 -5.03 -6.57
C LEU A 293 2.29 -5.05 -5.26
N VAL A 294 3.46 -4.40 -5.23
CA VAL A 294 4.34 -4.34 -4.07
C VAL A 294 4.44 -2.90 -3.59
N PHE A 295 4.13 -2.67 -2.32
CA PHE A 295 4.25 -1.37 -1.65
C PHE A 295 5.52 -1.35 -0.81
N CYS A 296 6.28 -0.26 -0.89
CA CYS A 296 7.54 -0.07 -0.18
C CYS A 296 7.52 1.25 0.58
N VAL A 297 8.14 1.26 1.76
CA VAL A 297 8.29 2.50 2.56
C VAL A 297 9.36 3.41 1.96
N TYR A 298 10.47 2.85 1.49
CA TYR A 298 11.59 3.61 0.92
C TYR A 298 11.69 3.42 -0.59
N ARG A 299 12.01 4.50 -1.30
CA ARG A 299 12.30 4.48 -2.74
C ARG A 299 13.47 3.56 -3.09
N GLU A 300 14.48 3.50 -2.23
CA GLU A 300 15.62 2.59 -2.43
C GLU A 300 15.23 1.11 -2.32
N THR A 301 14.30 0.77 -1.41
CA THR A 301 13.74 -0.59 -1.39
C THR A 301 12.97 -0.90 -2.67
N ALA A 302 12.20 0.06 -3.20
CA ALA A 302 11.48 -0.13 -4.45
C ALA A 302 12.42 -0.31 -5.66
N ARG A 303 13.52 0.45 -5.72
CA ARG A 303 14.57 0.32 -6.75
C ARG A 303 15.24 -1.06 -6.67
N ALA A 304 15.65 -1.47 -5.47
CA ALA A 304 16.26 -2.79 -5.25
C ALA A 304 15.31 -3.92 -5.67
N LEU A 305 14.04 -3.87 -5.25
CA LEU A 305 13.03 -4.85 -5.65
C LEU A 305 12.80 -4.86 -7.16
N TYR A 306 12.77 -3.71 -7.82
CA TYR A 306 12.62 -3.64 -9.28
C TYR A 306 13.77 -4.35 -9.99
N GLU A 307 15.02 -4.08 -9.61
CA GLU A 307 16.20 -4.77 -10.16
C GLU A 307 16.12 -6.28 -9.94
N HIS A 308 15.81 -6.71 -8.71
CA HIS A 308 15.74 -8.12 -8.37
C HIS A 308 14.62 -8.83 -9.13
N LEU A 309 13.40 -8.26 -9.14
CA LEU A 309 12.26 -8.83 -9.84
C LEU A 309 12.48 -8.92 -11.34
N ARG A 310 13.07 -7.88 -11.96
CA ARG A 310 13.35 -7.89 -13.40
C ARG A 310 14.24 -9.07 -13.78
N GLU A 311 15.35 -9.26 -13.07
CA GLU A 311 16.28 -10.35 -13.37
C GLU A 311 15.67 -11.73 -13.08
N GLU A 312 14.94 -11.91 -11.97
CA GLU A 312 14.28 -13.20 -11.70
C GLU A 312 13.20 -13.51 -12.74
N VAL A 313 12.46 -12.50 -13.22
CA VAL A 313 11.49 -12.66 -14.31
C VAL A 313 12.21 -13.09 -15.59
N GLU A 314 13.31 -12.43 -15.95
CA GLU A 314 14.11 -12.78 -17.12
C GLU A 314 14.64 -14.22 -17.03
N GLU A 315 15.25 -14.61 -15.90
CA GLU A 315 15.73 -15.97 -15.68
C GLU A 315 14.61 -17.00 -15.79
N ARG A 316 13.43 -16.70 -15.21
CA ARG A 316 12.27 -17.58 -15.28
C ARG A 316 11.71 -17.71 -16.69
N ILE A 317 11.69 -16.64 -17.47
CA ILE A 317 11.29 -16.63 -18.88
C ILE A 317 12.24 -17.50 -19.69
N ILE A 318 13.56 -17.31 -19.54
CA ILE A 318 14.57 -18.10 -20.26
C ILE A 318 14.47 -19.58 -19.90
N ALA A 319 14.36 -19.92 -18.62
CA ALA A 319 14.22 -21.30 -18.18
C ALA A 319 12.94 -21.97 -18.74
N LEU A 320 11.81 -21.26 -18.71
CA LEU A 320 10.55 -21.76 -19.25
C LEU A 320 10.62 -21.90 -20.78
N ALA A 321 11.19 -20.91 -21.47
CA ALA A 321 11.33 -20.91 -22.92
C ALA A 321 12.29 -22.02 -23.39
N GLY A 322 13.44 -22.19 -22.75
CA GLY A 322 14.38 -23.28 -23.03
C GLY A 322 13.68 -24.64 -22.93
N LYS A 323 12.97 -24.88 -21.81
CA LYS A 323 12.19 -26.10 -21.63
C LYS A 323 11.14 -26.32 -22.73
N ARG A 324 10.43 -25.27 -23.15
CA ARG A 324 9.38 -25.36 -24.18
C ARG A 324 9.93 -25.47 -25.60
N LEU A 325 11.11 -24.92 -25.86
CA LEU A 325 11.78 -24.95 -27.16
C LEU A 325 12.69 -26.19 -27.32
N GLY A 326 12.90 -26.96 -26.25
CA GLY A 326 13.81 -28.10 -26.23
C GLY A 326 15.28 -27.68 -26.30
N ILE A 327 15.61 -26.49 -25.80
CA ILE A 327 16.96 -25.91 -25.78
C ILE A 327 17.42 -25.85 -24.33
N ASP A 328 18.64 -26.31 -24.04
CA ASP A 328 19.21 -26.14 -22.71
C ASP A 328 19.44 -24.64 -22.43
N PRO A 329 18.77 -24.06 -21.40
CA PRO A 329 18.92 -22.65 -21.07
C PRO A 329 20.31 -22.26 -20.57
N ILE A 330 21.11 -23.22 -20.09
CA ILE A 330 22.47 -22.98 -19.62
C ILE A 330 23.44 -22.91 -20.80
N GLU A 331 23.29 -23.79 -21.80
CA GLU A 331 24.21 -23.87 -22.92
C GLU A 331 23.93 -22.82 -24.01
N SER A 332 22.65 -22.44 -24.20
CA SER A 332 22.23 -21.64 -25.37
C SER A 332 21.25 -20.51 -25.04
N ARG A 333 21.54 -19.73 -23.98
CA ARG A 333 20.72 -18.55 -23.58
C ARG A 333 20.45 -17.59 -24.74
N THR A 334 21.49 -17.21 -25.49
CA THR A 334 21.37 -16.28 -26.62
C THR A 334 20.48 -16.82 -27.74
N GLU A 335 20.47 -18.13 -27.98
CA GLU A 335 19.56 -18.73 -28.96
C GLU A 335 18.10 -18.61 -28.52
N ILE A 336 17.83 -18.85 -27.23
CA ILE A 336 16.50 -18.73 -26.64
C ILE A 336 16.01 -17.28 -26.75
N GLU A 337 16.84 -16.31 -26.37
CA GLU A 337 16.55 -14.88 -26.48
C GLU A 337 16.20 -14.49 -27.92
N ASN A 338 17.03 -14.88 -28.90
CA ASN A 338 16.79 -14.63 -30.32
C ASN A 338 15.52 -15.30 -30.85
N ARG A 339 15.12 -16.46 -30.31
CA ARG A 339 13.85 -17.11 -30.68
C ARG A 339 12.66 -16.39 -30.05
N LEU A 340 12.76 -16.00 -28.79
CA LEU A 340 11.73 -15.24 -28.08
C LEU A 340 11.48 -13.89 -28.74
N GLU A 341 12.52 -13.15 -29.09
CA GLU A 341 12.40 -11.87 -29.80
C GLU A 341 11.67 -12.05 -31.15
N ARG A 342 12.03 -13.10 -31.91
CA ARG A 342 11.34 -13.43 -33.16
C ARG A 342 9.85 -13.75 -32.94
N ILE A 343 9.51 -14.47 -31.87
CA ILE A 343 8.12 -14.79 -31.53
C ILE A 343 7.37 -13.52 -31.10
N ALA A 344 7.96 -12.72 -30.20
CA ALA A 344 7.37 -11.47 -29.70
C ALA A 344 7.08 -10.51 -30.86
N ARG A 345 8.04 -10.31 -31.77
CA ARG A 345 7.84 -9.50 -32.98
C ARG A 345 6.66 -10.00 -33.83
N ARG A 346 6.57 -11.32 -34.07
CA ARG A 346 5.46 -11.91 -34.84
C ARG A 346 4.10 -11.77 -34.14
N LEU A 347 4.08 -11.70 -32.82
CA LEU A 347 2.88 -11.51 -32.01
C LEU A 347 2.43 -10.04 -32.01
N SER A 348 3.37 -9.11 -31.89
CA SER A 348 3.11 -7.67 -31.81
C SER A 348 2.71 -7.03 -33.14
N GLU A 349 3.07 -7.62 -34.27
CA GLU A 349 2.69 -7.11 -35.59
C GLU A 349 1.25 -7.46 -35.94
N ASP A 350 0.38 -6.45 -35.88
CA ASP A 350 -1.05 -6.55 -36.21
C ASP A 350 -1.29 -7.12 -37.62
N GLY A 351 -2.24 -8.04 -37.74
CA GLY A 351 -2.66 -8.62 -39.01
C GLY A 351 -1.83 -9.81 -39.50
N ARG A 352 -0.72 -10.17 -38.83
CA ARG A 352 -0.02 -11.43 -39.14
C ARG A 352 -0.87 -12.65 -38.76
N PRO A 353 -0.84 -13.75 -39.54
CA PRO A 353 -1.59 -14.97 -39.23
C PRO A 353 -1.31 -15.51 -37.82
N PHE A 354 -0.05 -15.45 -37.39
CA PHE A 354 0.35 -15.87 -36.04
C PHE A 354 -0.30 -15.00 -34.94
N SER A 355 -0.32 -13.67 -35.09
CA SER A 355 -0.93 -12.76 -34.12
C SER A 355 -2.45 -12.95 -34.04
N ILE A 356 -3.10 -13.11 -35.19
CA ILE A 356 -4.54 -13.39 -35.28
C ILE A 356 -4.89 -14.69 -34.54
N GLU A 357 -4.13 -15.76 -34.79
CA GLU A 357 -4.39 -17.06 -34.18
C GLU A 357 -4.21 -17.03 -32.67
N VAL A 358 -3.13 -16.41 -32.18
CA VAL A 358 -2.90 -16.28 -30.73
C VAL A 358 -3.99 -15.43 -30.07
N ARG A 359 -4.42 -14.32 -30.70
CA ARG A 359 -5.54 -13.52 -30.17
C ARG A 359 -6.84 -14.31 -30.13
N ASN A 360 -7.13 -15.10 -31.17
CA ASN A 360 -8.32 -15.94 -31.20
C ASN A 360 -8.31 -16.93 -30.02
N LEU A 361 -7.19 -17.64 -29.81
CA LEU A 361 -7.01 -18.56 -28.69
C LEU A 361 -7.15 -17.86 -27.32
N LEU A 362 -6.56 -16.68 -27.14
CA LEU A 362 -6.66 -15.92 -25.89
C LEU A 362 -8.07 -15.34 -25.65
N SER A 363 -8.83 -15.09 -26.72
CA SER A 363 -10.20 -14.56 -26.63
C SER A 363 -11.26 -15.64 -26.38
N GLU A 364 -10.96 -16.91 -26.66
CA GLU A 364 -11.90 -18.02 -26.56
C GLU A 364 -12.51 -18.18 -25.16
N PRO A 365 -11.74 -18.14 -24.05
CA PRO A 365 -12.29 -18.28 -22.70
C PRO A 365 -13.25 -17.15 -22.31
N PHE A 366 -13.11 -15.97 -22.93
CA PHE A 366 -13.97 -14.82 -22.66
C PHE A 366 -15.31 -14.86 -23.42
N ARG A 367 -15.54 -15.90 -24.24
CA ARG A 367 -16.84 -16.17 -24.88
C ARG A 367 -17.80 -16.93 -23.97
N ASP A 368 -17.34 -17.35 -22.81
CA ASP A 368 -18.13 -18.03 -21.80
C ASP A 368 -19.14 -17.06 -21.15
N GLU A 369 -20.34 -17.54 -20.79
CA GLU A 369 -21.46 -16.71 -20.31
C GLU A 369 -21.07 -15.86 -19.09
N GLN A 370 -20.20 -16.39 -18.23
CA GLN A 370 -19.70 -15.69 -17.04
C GLN A 370 -18.93 -14.39 -17.35
N PHE A 371 -18.45 -14.19 -18.58
CA PHE A 371 -17.72 -13.00 -19.01
C PHE A 371 -18.53 -12.09 -19.97
N GLU A 372 -19.81 -12.40 -20.21
CA GLU A 372 -20.67 -11.62 -21.12
C GLU A 372 -20.77 -10.14 -20.71
N VAL A 373 -20.70 -9.84 -19.40
CA VAL A 373 -20.68 -8.46 -18.88
C VAL A 373 -19.49 -7.62 -19.41
N LEU A 374 -18.43 -8.28 -19.89
CA LEU A 374 -17.26 -7.62 -20.46
C LEU A 374 -17.37 -7.45 -21.99
N ALA A 375 -18.33 -8.11 -22.65
CA ALA A 375 -18.55 -8.07 -24.11
C ALA A 375 -18.45 -6.67 -24.75
N PRO A 376 -19.04 -5.60 -24.16
CA PRO A 376 -19.00 -4.26 -24.76
C PRO A 376 -17.59 -3.64 -24.83
N PHE A 377 -16.65 -4.09 -24.00
CA PHE A 377 -15.31 -3.52 -23.89
C PHE A 377 -14.28 -4.16 -24.83
N TRP A 378 -14.59 -5.32 -25.43
CA TRP A 378 -13.65 -6.05 -26.28
C TRP A 378 -13.69 -5.62 -27.76
N PHE A 379 -14.81 -5.06 -28.22
CA PHE A 379 -15.02 -4.75 -29.64
C PHE A 379 -14.77 -3.28 -30.03
N SER A 380 -14.42 -2.39 -29.08
CA SER A 380 -14.27 -0.96 -29.37
C SER A 380 -12.95 -0.56 -30.05
N GLU A 381 -11.97 -1.45 -30.20
CA GLU A 381 -10.69 -1.12 -30.85
C GLU A 381 -10.72 -1.23 -32.39
N ARG A 382 -11.82 -1.70 -33.01
CA ARG A 382 -11.90 -1.83 -34.48
C ARG A 382 -12.32 -0.57 -35.24
N SER A 383 -12.67 0.54 -34.58
CA SER A 383 -13.25 1.72 -35.25
C SER A 383 -12.39 2.98 -35.33
N VAL A 384 -11.19 3.03 -34.70
CA VAL A 384 -10.44 4.30 -34.62
C VAL A 384 -9.49 4.55 -35.81
N GLN A 385 -9.20 3.55 -36.65
CA GLN A 385 -8.26 3.72 -37.77
C GLN A 385 -8.88 3.97 -39.16
N SER A 386 -10.20 3.91 -39.33
CA SER A 386 -10.85 4.16 -40.63
C SER A 386 -11.46 5.56 -40.81
N ASP A 387 -11.63 6.35 -39.75
CA ASP A 387 -12.35 7.63 -39.82
C ASP A 387 -11.45 8.88 -39.94
N GLN A 388 -10.13 8.77 -39.72
CA GLN A 388 -9.23 9.92 -39.88
C GLN A 388 -8.91 10.29 -41.34
N SER A 389 -9.30 9.46 -42.32
CA SER A 389 -9.08 9.75 -43.75
C SER A 389 -10.28 10.39 -44.45
N ARG A 390 -11.40 10.66 -43.74
CA ARG A 390 -12.63 11.22 -44.34
C ARG A 390 -13.12 12.54 -43.72
N ALA A 391 -12.47 13.05 -42.68
CA ALA A 391 -12.88 14.28 -42.00
C ALA A 391 -12.00 15.50 -42.34
N ILE A 392 -11.60 15.66 -43.61
CA ILE A 392 -11.15 16.95 -44.16
C ILE A 392 -12.01 17.27 -45.37
N ARG A 393 -13.27 17.67 -45.10
CA ARG A 393 -14.16 18.47 -45.96
C ARG A 393 -15.58 18.39 -45.40
N SER A 394 -15.90 19.28 -44.47
CA SER A 394 -17.08 20.16 -44.57
C SER A 394 -17.37 20.80 -43.22
N SER A 395 -17.48 22.12 -43.27
CA SER A 395 -17.84 23.04 -42.21
C SER A 395 -19.34 22.98 -41.90
N ARG A 396 -19.73 22.76 -40.63
CA ARG A 396 -20.83 23.46 -39.88
C ARG A 396 -21.06 22.82 -38.49
N PRO A 397 -21.70 23.55 -37.54
CA PRO A 397 -21.36 23.48 -36.12
C PRO A 397 -22.12 22.41 -35.32
N ALA A 398 -21.50 22.04 -34.20
CA ALA A 398 -21.89 20.99 -33.28
C ALA A 398 -23.28 21.21 -32.65
N THR A 399 -24.14 20.20 -32.78
CA THR A 399 -25.36 20.04 -31.98
C THR A 399 -24.99 19.32 -30.68
N VAL A 400 -25.31 19.94 -29.55
CA VAL A 400 -25.17 19.39 -28.20
C VAL A 400 -26.16 18.24 -28.03
N VAL A 401 -25.66 17.01 -27.87
CA VAL A 401 -26.48 15.84 -27.52
C VAL A 401 -26.39 15.64 -26.01
N SER A 402 -27.50 15.92 -25.33
CA SER A 402 -27.70 15.60 -23.92
C SER A 402 -28.04 14.11 -23.76
N TYR A 403 -27.26 13.37 -22.98
CA TYR A 403 -27.66 12.03 -22.54
C TYR A 403 -28.34 12.10 -21.17
N SER A 404 -29.64 11.83 -21.18
CA SER A 404 -30.48 11.60 -20.01
C SER A 404 -30.37 10.12 -19.62
N LEU A 405 -29.87 9.82 -18.41
CA LEU A 405 -29.91 8.46 -17.85
C LEU A 405 -31.27 8.21 -17.18
N PRO A 406 -31.97 7.10 -17.47
CA PRO A 406 -33.22 6.77 -16.79
C PRO A 406 -32.94 6.14 -15.42
N PHE A 407 -33.39 6.82 -14.37
CA PHE A 407 -33.52 6.31 -13.01
C PHE A 407 -34.60 5.21 -12.99
N ARG A 408 -34.24 3.97 -12.65
CA ARG A 408 -35.21 2.95 -12.24
C ARG A 408 -35.33 2.96 -10.72
N SER A 409 -36.48 3.40 -10.26
CA SER A 409 -36.97 3.28 -8.89
C SER A 409 -37.28 1.82 -8.55
N GLY A 410 -37.11 1.47 -7.27
CA GLY A 410 -37.71 0.28 -6.68
C GLY A 410 -36.73 -0.63 -5.96
N ARG A 411 -36.48 -0.36 -4.69
CA ARG A 411 -36.52 -1.36 -3.60
C ARG A 411 -36.49 -0.65 -2.25
N SER A 412 -37.53 -0.90 -1.48
CA SER A 412 -37.70 -0.48 -0.09
C SER A 412 -36.58 -1.05 0.77
N VAL A 413 -35.88 -0.19 1.50
CA VAL A 413 -35.01 -0.61 2.60
C VAL A 413 -35.87 -0.57 3.87
N HIS A 414 -36.24 -1.75 4.36
CA HIS A 414 -36.74 -1.89 5.72
C HIS A 414 -35.56 -1.73 6.69
N LEU A 415 -35.60 -0.64 7.46
CA LEU A 415 -34.90 -0.52 8.72
C LEU A 415 -35.39 -1.61 9.67
N ARG A 416 -34.47 -2.38 10.26
CA ARG A 416 -34.70 -2.96 11.59
C ARG A 416 -33.57 -2.54 12.54
N PRO A 417 -33.92 -2.15 13.77
CA PRO A 417 -32.97 -1.70 14.78
C PRO A 417 -32.43 -2.89 15.60
N CYS A 418 -31.14 -2.82 15.95
CA CYS A 418 -30.53 -3.11 17.25
C CYS A 418 -29.03 -2.84 17.12
#